data_AF-A0A3D5K777-F1
#
_entry.id   AF-A0A3D5K777-F1
#
_cell.length_a   1.000
_cell.length_b   1.000
_cell.length_c   1.000
_cell.angle_alpha   90.00
_cell.angle_beta   90.00
_cell.angle_gamma   90.00
#
_symmetry.space_group_name_H-M   'P 1'
#
loop_
_entity.id
_entity.type
_entity.pdbx_description
1 polymer ?
#
loop_
_entity_poly.entity_id
_entity_poly.type
_entity_poly.pdbx_seq_one_letter_code
_entity_poly.pdbx_strand_id
1 'polypeptide(L)'
;IGESYLQLTTGTRPGSAITTFLAKRGEGIHHVGYRVDDCAEALAAIVAAGGRAIDPEPRPGSRGTTVAFVHPKGSFGTLIELVQEGIQE
;
A
#
# COMPACT_ATOMS: atom_id res chain seq x y z
N ILE A 1 8.57 13.56 -17.44
CA ILE A 1 7.13 13.55 -17.08
C ILE A 1 6.71 12.09 -16.97
N GLY A 2 6.25 11.68 -15.79
CA GLY A 2 5.81 10.30 -15.52
C GLY A 2 6.72 9.55 -14.54
N GLU A 3 6.78 10.00 -13.29
CA GLU A 3 7.49 9.31 -12.17
C GLU A 3 6.57 8.35 -11.39
N SER A 4 5.36 8.12 -11.89
CA SER A 4 4.31 7.37 -11.18
C SER A 4 3.68 6.31 -12.08
N TYR A 5 3.17 5.25 -11.44
CA TYR A 5 2.58 4.12 -12.12
C TYR A 5 1.08 4.03 -11.83
N LEU A 6 0.31 3.60 -12.83
CA LEU A 6 -1.03 3.05 -12.60
C LEU A 6 -0.91 1.53 -12.51
N GLN A 7 -1.14 0.97 -11.32
CA GLN A 7 -1.10 -0.47 -11.11
C GLN A 7 -2.47 -1.08 -11.37
N LEU A 8 -2.61 -1.80 -12.49
CA LEU A 8 -3.81 -2.60 -12.77
C LEU A 8 -3.70 -3.93 -12.03
N THR A 9 -4.72 -4.26 -11.24
CA THR A 9 -4.73 -5.46 -10.40
C THR A 9 -6.02 -6.25 -10.57
N THR A 10 -5.92 -7.58 -10.54
CA THR A 10 -7.07 -8.48 -10.47
C THR A 10 -6.88 -9.48 -9.33
N GLY A 11 -7.99 -9.92 -8.73
CA GLY A 11 -7.95 -10.90 -7.66
C GLY A 11 -7.67 -12.30 -8.22
N THR A 12 -6.60 -12.94 -7.78
CA THR A 12 -6.17 -14.25 -8.30
C THR A 12 -6.76 -15.45 -7.55
N ARG A 13 -7.44 -15.21 -6.43
CA ARG A 13 -8.11 -16.25 -5.63
C ARG A 13 -9.30 -15.70 -4.85
N PRO A 14 -10.30 -16.55 -4.52
CA PRO A 14 -11.37 -16.18 -3.61
C PRO A 14 -10.82 -15.64 -2.28
N GLY A 15 -11.45 -14.58 -1.76
CA GLY A 15 -11.07 -13.98 -0.48
C GLY A 15 -9.79 -13.13 -0.50
N SER A 16 -9.12 -12.94 -1.65
CA SER A 16 -8.03 -11.96 -1.74
C SER A 16 -8.53 -10.53 -1.46
N ALA A 17 -7.63 -9.61 -1.09
CA ALA A 17 -7.99 -8.21 -0.82
C ALA A 17 -8.69 -7.57 -2.04
N ILE A 18 -8.12 -7.74 -3.24
CA ILE A 18 -8.69 -7.22 -4.49
C ILE A 18 -10.03 -7.88 -4.80
N THR A 19 -10.17 -9.21 -4.68
CA THR A 19 -11.46 -9.89 -4.90
C THR A 19 -12.54 -9.37 -3.95
N THR A 20 -12.19 -9.17 -2.68
CA THR A 20 -13.11 -8.66 -1.67
C THR A 20 -13.50 -7.20 -1.95
N PHE A 21 -12.55 -6.38 -2.41
CA PHE A 21 -12.83 -5.00 -2.80
C PHE A 21 -13.80 -4.95 -3.98
N LEU A 22 -13.50 -5.67 -5.07
CA LEU A 22 -14.34 -5.70 -6.27
C LEU A 22 -15.77 -6.13 -5.94
N ALA A 23 -15.95 -7.16 -5.11
CA ALA A 23 -17.28 -7.61 -4.69
C ALA A 23 -18.05 -6.56 -3.86
N LYS A 24 -17.36 -5.74 -3.06
CA LYS A 24 -17.98 -4.76 -2.15
C LYS A 24 -18.17 -3.37 -2.75
N ARG A 25 -17.40 -3.03 -3.79
CA ARG A 25 -17.27 -1.65 -4.29
C ARG A 25 -17.32 -1.55 -5.82
N GLY A 26 -17.16 -2.64 -6.56
CA GLY A 26 -16.97 -2.61 -8.00
C GLY A 26 -15.54 -2.21 -8.39
N GLU A 27 -15.31 -2.01 -9.69
CA GLU A 27 -14.04 -1.53 -10.22
C GLU A 27 -13.77 -0.07 -9.82
N GLY A 28 -12.49 0.30 -9.67
CA GLY A 28 -12.09 1.65 -9.33
C GLY A 28 -10.73 1.73 -8.64
N ILE A 29 -10.43 2.89 -8.05
CA ILE A 29 -9.19 3.12 -7.30
C ILE A 29 -9.24 2.33 -5.98
N HIS A 30 -8.32 1.39 -5.82
CA HIS A 30 -8.22 0.56 -4.61
C HIS A 30 -7.40 1.21 -3.49
N HIS A 31 -6.23 1.75 -3.83
CA HIS A 31 -5.29 2.36 -2.90
C HIS A 31 -4.37 3.35 -3.63
N VAL A 32 -3.64 4.15 -2.86
CA VAL A 32 -2.59 5.04 -3.36
C VAL A 32 -1.26 4.62 -2.76
N GLY A 33 -0.26 4.41 -3.61
CA GLY A 33 1.11 4.12 -3.20
C GLY A 33 1.96 5.38 -3.14
N TYR A 34 2.68 5.59 -2.05
CA TYR A 34 3.69 6.64 -1.92
C TYR A 34 5.08 6.01 -1.87
N ARG A 35 5.97 6.46 -2.76
CA ARG A 35 7.37 6.09 -2.69
C ARG A 35 8.02 6.72 -1.46
N VAL A 36 8.77 5.93 -0.70
CA VAL A 36 9.51 6.34 0.49
C VAL A 36 10.93 5.77 0.43
N ASP A 37 11.88 6.47 1.05
CA ASP A 37 13.27 6.04 1.08
C ASP A 37 13.48 4.85 2.04
N ASP A 38 12.82 4.89 3.20
CA ASP A 38 12.78 3.81 4.19
C ASP A 38 11.33 3.55 4.64
N CYS A 39 10.86 2.32 4.43
CA CYS A 39 9.49 1.92 4.73
C CYS A 39 9.23 1.80 6.23
N ALA A 40 10.22 1.35 7.01
CA ALA A 40 10.09 1.18 8.45
C ALA A 40 10.05 2.55 9.15
N GLU A 41 10.93 3.46 8.75
CA GLU A 41 10.95 4.84 9.26
C GLU A 41 9.64 5.56 8.93
N ALA A 42 9.19 5.50 7.67
CA ALA A 42 7.94 6.14 7.25
C ALA A 42 6.72 5.57 7.98
N LEU A 43 6.65 4.25 8.17
CA LEU A 43 5.57 3.61 8.92
C LEU A 43 5.55 4.07 10.38
N ALA A 44 6.72 4.10 11.04
CA ALA A 44 6.86 4.57 12.41
C ALA A 44 6.43 6.03 12.56
N ALA A 45 6.82 6.90 11.62
CA ALA A 45 6.42 8.31 11.60
C ALA A 45 4.89 8.47 11.47
N ILE A 46 4.24 7.69 10.60
CA ILE A 46 2.78 7.72 10.45
C ILE A 46 2.08 7.28 11.72
N VAL A 47 2.56 6.20 12.37
CA VAL A 47 1.98 5.71 13.63
C VAL A 47 2.17 6.74 14.75
N ALA A 48 3.35 7.36 14.85
CA ALA A 48 3.63 8.43 15.82
C ALA A 48 2.72 9.66 15.62
N ALA A 49 2.33 9.95 14.37
CA ALA A 49 1.38 11.00 14.03
C ALA A 49 -0.11 10.62 14.27
N GLY A 50 -0.38 9.45 14.87
CA GLY A 50 -1.74 8.96 15.16
C GLY A 50 -2.38 8.16 14.03
N GLY A 51 -1.62 7.88 12.96
CA GLY A 51 -2.04 6.97 11.91
C GLY A 51 -2.17 5.52 12.41
N ARG A 52 -2.87 4.69 11.64
CA ARG A 52 -3.10 3.28 11.99
C ARG A 52 -2.47 2.37 10.95
N ALA A 53 -1.39 1.68 11.32
CA ALA A 53 -0.80 0.65 10.48
C ALA A 53 -1.75 -0.57 10.33
N ILE A 54 -1.74 -1.18 9.14
CA ILE A 54 -2.30 -2.52 8.90
C ILE A 54 -1.20 -3.55 9.13
N ASP A 55 -0.06 -3.36 8.48
CA ASP A 55 1.11 -4.20 8.65
C ASP A 55 1.87 -3.73 9.90
N PRO A 56 2.22 -4.62 10.85
CA PRO A 56 2.98 -4.24 12.03
C PRO A 56 4.43 -3.85 11.69
N GLU A 57 4.98 -4.41 10.61
CA GLU A 57 6.30 -4.13 10.07
C GLU A 57 6.26 -4.21 8.54
N PRO A 58 7.17 -3.53 7.81
CA PRO A 58 7.25 -3.66 6.35
C PRO A 58 7.51 -5.10 5.90
N ARG A 59 6.96 -5.46 4.74
CA ARG A 59 7.05 -6.80 4.16
C ARG A 59 7.37 -6.75 2.67
N PRO A 60 7.80 -7.88 2.07
CA PRO A 60 8.04 -7.93 0.62
C PRO A 60 6.80 -7.53 -0.18
N GLY A 61 7.01 -6.65 -1.16
CA GLY A 61 6.04 -6.20 -2.14
C GLY A 61 6.28 -6.79 -3.54
N SER A 62 5.56 -6.26 -4.52
CA SER A 62 5.78 -6.63 -5.93
C SER A 62 7.10 -6.04 -6.45
N ARG A 63 7.67 -6.62 -7.51
CA ARG A 63 8.86 -6.08 -8.21
C ARG A 63 10.08 -5.81 -7.30
N GLY A 64 10.27 -6.63 -6.26
CA GLY A 64 11.40 -6.48 -5.33
C GLY A 64 11.30 -5.28 -4.38
N THR A 65 10.13 -4.67 -4.26
CA THR A 65 9.90 -3.57 -3.29
C THR A 65 9.71 -4.09 -1.87
N THR A 66 9.86 -3.19 -0.90
CA THR A 66 9.44 -3.39 0.49
C THR A 66 8.26 -2.46 0.76
N VAL A 67 7.17 -2.99 1.33
CA VAL A 67 5.91 -2.25 1.46
C VAL A 67 5.27 -2.39 2.84
N ALA A 68 4.48 -1.39 3.23
CA ALA A 68 3.61 -1.42 4.39
C ALA A 68 2.30 -0.67 4.11
N PHE A 69 1.18 -1.15 4.64
CA PHE A 69 -0.13 -0.53 4.45
C PHE A 69 -0.61 0.23 5.67
N VAL A 70 -1.24 1.37 5.43
CA VAL A 70 -1.90 2.21 6.45
C VAL A 70 -3.41 2.11 6.26
N HIS A 71 -4.10 1.83 7.36
CA HIS A 71 -5.55 1.61 7.37
C HIS A 71 -6.29 2.92 7.05
N PRO A 72 -7.31 2.90 6.17
CA PRO A 72 -8.19 4.03 5.86
C PRO A 72 -8.72 4.85 7.06
N LYS A 73 -8.87 4.21 8.23
CA LYS A 73 -9.35 4.86 9.47
C LYS A 73 -8.31 5.81 10.07
N GLY A 74 -7.03 5.64 9.74
CA GLY A 74 -5.93 6.53 10.12
C GLY A 74 -5.45 7.41 8.96
N SER A 75 -6.18 7.45 7.85
CA SER A 75 -5.76 8.13 6.60
C SER A 75 -6.95 8.69 5.81
N PHE A 76 -7.91 9.29 6.52
CA PHE A 76 -9.05 10.03 5.94
C PHE A 76 -9.85 9.25 4.87
N GLY A 77 -9.95 7.93 5.00
CA GLY A 77 -10.70 7.07 4.08
C GLY A 77 -9.88 6.42 2.97
N THR A 78 -8.61 6.78 2.80
CA THR A 78 -7.75 6.25 1.73
C THR A 78 -6.90 5.08 2.24
N LEU A 79 -6.93 3.94 1.54
CA LEU A 79 -5.94 2.89 1.78
C LEU A 79 -4.61 3.35 1.20
N ILE A 80 -3.59 3.46 2.04
CA ILE A 80 -2.26 3.94 1.64
C ILE A 80 -1.28 2.77 1.68
N GLU A 81 -0.46 2.64 0.63
CA GLU A 81 0.71 1.78 0.58
C GLU A 81 1.97 2.66 0.64
N LEU A 82 2.90 2.34 1.53
CA LEU A 82 4.26 2.89 1.52
C LEU A 82 5.12 1.94 0.69
N VAL A 83 5.89 2.47 -0.26
CA VAL A 83 6.67 1.68 -1.19
C VAL A 83 8.12 2.13 -1.16
N GLN A 84 8.98 1.29 -0.61
CA GLN A 84 10.42 1.42 -0.72
C GLN A 84 10.90 0.58 -1.91
N GLU A 85 11.60 1.23 -2.85
CA GLU A 85 12.21 0.52 -3.97
C GLU A 85 13.36 -0.38 -3.45
N GLY A 86 13.45 -1.59 -3.99
CA GLY A 86 14.63 -2.42 -3.79
C GLY A 86 15.84 -1.76 -4.47
N ILE A 87 17.05 -2.14 -4.06
CA ILE A 87 18.27 -1.73 -4.77
C ILE A 87 18.14 -2.24 -6.22
N GLN A 88 18.04 -1.32 -7.17
CA GLN A 88 18.09 -1.64 -8.59
C GLN A 88 19.56 -1.92 -8.95
N GLU A 89 19.88 -3.11 -9.48
CA GLU A 89 21.15 -3.37 -10.16
C GLU A 89 21.23 -2.66 -11.52
#